data_AF-A0A6N9UIT3-F1
#
_entry.id   AF-A0A6N9UIT3-F1
#
_cell.length_a   1.000
_cell.length_b   1.000
_cell.length_c   1.000
_cell.angle_alpha   90.00
_cell.angle_beta   90.00
_cell.angle_gamma   90.00
#
_symmetry.space_group_name_H-M   'P 1'
#
loop_
_entity.id
_entity.type
_entity.pdbx_description
1 polymer ?
#
loop_
_entity_poly.entity_id
_entity_poly.type
_entity_poly.pdbx_seq_one_letter_code
_entity_poly.pdbx_strand_id
1 'polypeptide(L)'
;YVEAWCRRSEARRTFRLDRVAEIRILDEPSAPPEVELRDLSEGLVQPAAEDPEVVVEVGPGGRWVAEYYPHDSADELPDGGLRITLRTPDPASLRRLALRLGRDGRIVSPAGLADSARQAAREALAAYDG
;
A
#
# COMPACT_ATOMS: atom_id res chain seq x y z
N TYR A 1 -9.08 -2.81 12.80
CA TYR A 1 -7.91 -3.70 12.76
C TYR A 1 -7.46 -3.95 14.20
N VAL A 2 -6.77 -5.05 14.47
CA VAL A 2 -6.14 -5.37 15.77
C VAL A 2 -4.70 -5.77 15.51
N GLU A 3 -3.75 -5.17 16.23
CA GLU A 3 -2.38 -5.65 16.26
C GLU A 3 -2.21 -6.64 17.41
N ALA A 4 -1.63 -7.81 17.14
CA ALA A 4 -1.41 -8.84 18.16
C ALA A 4 -0.18 -9.69 17.84
N TRP A 5 0.37 -10.35 18.88
CA TRP A 5 1.35 -11.41 18.69
C TRP A 5 0.68 -12.67 18.15
N CYS A 6 1.06 -13.08 16.94
CA CYS A 6 0.57 -14.30 16.33
C CYS A 6 1.46 -15.48 16.77
N ARG A 7 0.94 -16.35 17.64
CA ARG A 7 1.66 -17.57 18.09
C ARG A 7 2.07 -18.50 16.94
N ARG A 8 1.38 -18.45 15.79
CA ARG A 8 1.69 -19.30 14.63
C ARG A 8 2.88 -18.80 13.81
N SER A 9 3.00 -17.48 13.65
CA SER A 9 4.12 -16.88 12.90
C SER A 9 5.23 -16.41 13.81
N GLU A 10 5.07 -16.56 15.13
CA GLU A 10 5.97 -16.04 16.17
C GLU A 10 6.39 -14.60 15.89
N ALA A 11 5.42 -13.79 15.50
CA ALA A 11 5.64 -12.42 15.08
C ALA A 11 4.40 -11.57 15.31
N ARG A 12 4.61 -10.25 15.38
CA ARG A 12 3.53 -9.27 15.41
C ARG A 12 2.81 -9.21 14.07
N ARG A 13 1.48 -9.19 14.11
CA ARG A 13 0.63 -9.15 12.91
C ARG A 13 -0.56 -8.22 13.13
N THR A 14 -0.99 -7.56 12.06
CA THR A 14 -2.21 -6.75 12.04
C THR A 14 -3.35 -7.53 11.39
N PHE A 15 -4.43 -7.72 12.14
CA PHE A 15 -5.62 -8.45 11.72
C PHE A 15 -6.76 -7.49 11.36
N ARG A 16 -7.43 -7.79 10.26
CA ARG A 16 -8.67 -7.13 9.84
C ARG A 16 -9.84 -7.66 10.64
N LEU A 17 -10.42 -6.84 11.53
CA LEU A 17 -11.57 -7.24 12.35
C LEU A 17 -12.76 -7.68 11.50
N ASP A 18 -12.98 -7.03 10.35
CA ASP A 18 -14.05 -7.36 9.40
C ASP A 18 -13.83 -8.70 8.67
N ARG A 19 -12.66 -9.33 8.82
CA ARG A 19 -12.34 -10.65 8.27
C ARG A 19 -12.18 -11.74 9.33
N VAL A 20 -12.39 -11.42 10.60
CA VAL A 20 -12.32 -12.41 11.69
C VAL A 20 -13.60 -13.22 11.71
N ALA A 21 -13.49 -14.53 11.52
CA ALA A 21 -14.64 -15.43 11.54
C ALA A 21 -15.16 -15.69 12.97
N GLU A 22 -14.27 -15.78 13.96
CA GLU A 22 -14.61 -16.08 15.35
C GLU A 22 -13.52 -15.54 16.30
N ILE A 23 -13.91 -15.13 17.51
CA ILE A 23 -13.01 -14.77 18.60
C ILE A 23 -13.40 -15.59 19.82
N ARG A 24 -12.42 -16.27 20.44
CA ARG A 24 -12.59 -16.98 21.72
C ARG A 24 -11.59 -16.46 22.74
N ILE A 25 -12.09 -16.19 23.94
CA ILE A 25 -11.24 -15.92 25.10
C ILE A 25 -10.78 -17.28 25.65
N LEU A 26 -9.49 -17.41 25.89
CA LEU A 26 -8.89 -18.62 26.45
C LEU A 26 -8.64 -18.41 27.95
N ASP A 27 -8.68 -19.49 28.72
CA ASP A 27 -8.32 -19.48 30.14
C ASP A 27 -6.80 -19.29 30.36
N GLU A 28 -6.00 -19.48 29.31
CA GLU A 28 -4.56 -19.24 29.31
C GLU A 28 -4.25 -17.74 29.28
N PRO A 29 -3.47 -17.21 30.24
CA PRO A 29 -3.04 -15.82 30.23
C PRO A 29 -2.23 -15.47 28.98
N SER A 30 -2.40 -14.25 28.48
CA SER A 30 -1.55 -13.73 27.40
C SER A 30 -0.14 -13.46 27.92
N ALA A 31 0.86 -14.13 27.35
CA ALA A 31 2.27 -13.93 27.67
C ALA A 31 3.12 -13.81 26.38
N PRO A 32 2.91 -12.76 25.55
CA PRO A 32 3.80 -12.48 24.43
C PRO A 32 5.20 -12.08 24.94
N PRO A 33 6.25 -12.19 24.10
CA PRO A 33 7.54 -11.57 24.39
C PRO A 33 7.37 -10.08 24.69
N GLU A 34 8.32 -9.47 25.41
CA GLU A 34 8.30 -8.02 25.60
C GLU A 34 8.39 -7.34 24.23
N VAL A 35 7.35 -6.58 23.88
CA VAL A 35 7.24 -5.90 22.59
C VAL A 35 7.22 -4.40 22.84
N GLU A 36 8.04 -3.64 22.12
CA GLU A 36 7.92 -2.19 22.12
C GLU A 36 6.58 -1.78 21.49
N LEU A 37 5.86 -0.89 22.19
CA LEU A 37 4.64 -0.30 21.67
C LEU A 37 5.01 0.56 20.45
N ARG A 38 4.43 0.24 19.30
CA ARG A 38 4.63 1.04 18.09
C ARG A 38 3.94 2.38 18.26
N ASP A 39 4.60 3.45 17.80
CA ASP A 39 3.91 4.71 17.56
C ASP A 39 2.91 4.52 16.41
N LEU A 40 1.62 4.64 16.72
CA LEU A 40 0.52 4.51 15.78
C LEU A 40 0.09 5.86 15.18
N SER A 41 0.82 6.95 15.48
CA SER A 41 0.56 8.28 14.93
C SER A 41 0.52 8.29 13.39
N GLU A 42 1.31 7.42 12.76
CA GLU A 42 1.42 7.24 11.31
C GLU A 42 0.46 6.17 10.72
N GLY A 43 -0.40 5.55 11.54
CA GLY A 43 -1.45 4.63 11.10
C GLY A 43 -1.26 3.14 11.45
N LEU A 44 -2.36 2.38 11.41
CA LEU A 44 -2.46 0.98 11.88
C LEU A 44 -1.87 -0.08 10.94
N VAL A 45 -1.71 0.24 9.65
CA VAL A 45 -1.13 -0.64 8.65
C VAL A 45 -0.06 0.19 7.95
N GLN A 46 1.18 -0.08 8.32
CA GLN A 46 2.34 0.48 7.64
C GLN A 46 3.00 -0.66 6.85
N PRO A 47 3.44 -0.39 5.62
CA PRO A 47 4.27 -1.33 4.87
C PRO A 47 5.49 -1.74 5.70
N ALA A 48 5.89 -3.00 5.58
CA ALA A 48 7.15 -3.47 6.15
C ALA A 48 8.33 -2.99 5.28
N ALA A 49 9.53 -2.88 5.85
CA ALA A 49 10.71 -2.45 5.11
C ALA A 49 11.07 -3.45 3.98
N GLU A 50 10.74 -4.72 4.18
CA GLU A 50 10.91 -5.81 3.22
C GLU A 50 9.78 -5.91 2.18
N ASP A 51 8.71 -5.11 2.31
CA ASP A 51 7.63 -5.13 1.31
C ASP A 51 8.14 -4.63 -0.05
N PRO A 52 7.60 -5.17 -1.17
CA PRO A 52 7.94 -4.73 -2.50
C PRO A 52 7.79 -3.22 -2.69
N GLU A 53 8.81 -2.62 -3.30
CA GLU A 53 8.86 -1.21 -3.63
C GLU A 53 8.15 -0.92 -4.95
N VAL A 54 7.41 0.18 -5.00
CA VAL A 54 6.73 0.69 -6.19
C VAL A 54 7.04 2.18 -6.32
N VAL A 55 7.51 2.56 -7.51
CA VAL A 55 7.83 3.96 -7.83
C VAL A 55 6.75 4.52 -8.74
N VAL A 56 6.16 5.64 -8.34
CA VAL A 56 5.12 6.36 -9.07
C VAL A 56 5.62 7.76 -9.39
N GLU A 57 5.48 8.19 -10.64
CA GLU A 57 5.68 9.59 -11.01
C GLU A 57 4.32 10.23 -11.26
N VAL A 58 4.11 11.40 -10.65
CA VAL A 58 2.88 12.18 -10.77
C VAL A 58 3.20 13.59 -11.21
N GLY A 59 2.32 14.19 -12.00
CA GLY A 59 2.36 15.63 -12.27
C GLY A 59 1.79 16.44 -11.10
N PRO A 60 1.70 17.78 -11.24
CA PRO A 60 1.17 18.66 -10.18
C PRO A 60 -0.22 18.26 -9.67
N GLY A 61 -1.10 17.78 -10.55
CA GLY A 61 -2.45 17.30 -10.20
C GLY A 61 -2.49 15.98 -9.44
N GLY A 62 -1.40 15.19 -9.46
CA GLY A 62 -1.31 13.88 -8.81
C GLY A 62 -0.56 13.90 -7.47
N ARG A 63 -0.11 15.08 -6.99
CA ARG A 63 0.67 15.21 -5.75
C ARG A 63 -0.03 14.69 -4.48
N TRP A 64 -1.36 14.64 -4.50
CA TRP A 64 -2.19 14.04 -3.44
C TRP A 64 -1.79 12.60 -3.10
N VAL A 65 -1.11 11.88 -3.99
CA VAL A 65 -0.63 10.51 -3.70
C VAL A 65 0.26 10.49 -2.46
N ALA A 66 1.18 11.46 -2.32
CA ALA A 66 2.06 11.54 -1.16
C ALA A 66 1.31 11.90 0.14
N GLU A 67 0.14 12.53 0.03
CA GLU A 67 -0.70 12.87 1.18
C GLU A 67 -1.58 11.70 1.64
N TYR A 68 -1.97 10.82 0.72
CA TYR A 68 -2.91 9.73 0.99
C TYR A 68 -2.24 8.36 1.18
N TYR A 69 -1.07 8.14 0.58
CA TYR A 69 -0.37 6.87 0.66
C TYR A 69 0.89 7.03 1.52
N PRO A 70 1.08 6.15 2.53
CA PRO A 70 2.36 6.01 3.20
C PRO A 70 3.46 5.77 2.16
N HIS A 71 4.55 6.52 2.27
CA HIS A 71 5.63 6.54 1.30
C HIS A 71 6.97 6.66 2.00
N ASP A 72 8.01 6.11 1.36
CA ASP A 72 9.39 6.19 1.83
C ASP A 72 10.03 7.52 1.40
N SER A 73 9.73 7.97 0.18
CA SER A 73 10.23 9.24 -0.35
C SER A 73 9.23 9.88 -1.31
N ALA A 74 9.28 11.21 -1.39
CA ALA A 74 8.56 12.02 -2.36
C ALA A 74 9.49 13.13 -2.85
N ASP A 75 10.11 12.91 -4.00
CA ASP A 75 11.12 13.79 -4.57
C ASP A 75 10.50 14.72 -5.63
N GLU A 76 10.83 16.02 -5.56
CA GLU A 76 10.35 17.02 -6.53
C GLU A 76 10.88 16.73 -7.94
N LEU A 77 10.00 16.84 -8.94
CA LEU A 77 10.35 16.76 -10.35
C LEU A 77 10.39 18.16 -11.01
N PRO A 78 11.21 18.37 -12.06
CA PRO A 78 11.37 19.68 -12.70
C PRO A 78 10.07 20.30 -13.27
N ASP A 79 9.05 19.49 -13.50
CA ASP A 79 7.74 19.88 -14.02
C ASP A 79 6.71 20.22 -12.93
N GLY A 80 7.14 20.26 -11.65
CA GLY A 80 6.29 20.47 -10.49
C GLY A 80 5.57 19.21 -10.00
N GLY A 81 5.87 18.06 -10.61
CA GLY A 81 5.44 16.74 -10.18
C GLY A 81 6.22 16.18 -9.00
N LEU A 82 5.91 14.94 -8.64
CA LEU A 82 6.64 14.17 -7.63
C LEU A 82 7.04 12.80 -8.18
N ARG A 83 8.21 12.31 -7.79
CA ARG A 83 8.57 10.89 -7.82
C ARG A 83 8.39 10.33 -6.42
N ILE A 84 7.47 9.40 -6.27
CA ILE A 84 7.04 8.87 -4.98
C ILE A 84 7.42 7.39 -4.91
N THR A 85 8.11 7.02 -3.84
CA THR A 85 8.49 5.63 -3.54
C THR A 85 7.57 5.08 -2.46
N LEU A 86 6.82 4.03 -2.78
CA LEU A 86 5.84 3.39 -1.91
C LEU A 86 6.25 1.94 -1.64
N ARG A 87 5.83 1.40 -0.50
CA ARG A 87 5.92 -0.05 -0.23
C ARG A 87 4.53 -0.65 -0.07
N THR A 88 4.34 -1.86 -0.56
CA THR A 88 3.10 -2.59 -0.34
C THR A 88 3.29 -4.10 -0.48
N PRO A 89 2.69 -4.92 0.40
CA PRO A 89 2.74 -6.38 0.28
C PRO A 89 1.96 -6.88 -0.94
N ASP A 90 1.10 -6.05 -1.53
CA ASP A 90 0.36 -6.36 -2.76
C ASP A 90 0.50 -5.22 -3.78
N PRO A 91 1.57 -5.22 -4.61
CA PRO A 91 1.76 -4.21 -5.66
C PRO A 91 0.64 -4.16 -6.70
N ALA A 92 -0.04 -5.28 -6.95
CA ALA A 92 -1.14 -5.33 -7.92
C ALA A 92 -2.33 -4.46 -7.50
N SER A 93 -2.50 -4.21 -6.20
CA SER A 93 -3.51 -3.26 -5.69
C SER A 93 -3.34 -1.84 -6.22
N LEU A 94 -2.10 -1.41 -6.50
CA LEU A 94 -1.79 -0.07 -7.03
C LEU A 94 -2.17 0.11 -8.51
N ARG A 95 -2.59 -0.96 -9.19
CA ARG A 95 -3.18 -0.84 -10.54
C ARG A 95 -4.37 0.13 -10.55
N ARG A 96 -5.22 0.10 -9.51
CA ARG A 96 -6.36 1.03 -9.38
C ARG A 96 -5.92 2.47 -9.17
N LEU A 97 -4.81 2.68 -8.45
CA LEU A 97 -4.22 4.00 -8.29
C LEU A 97 -3.79 4.57 -9.64
N ALA A 98 -3.08 3.79 -10.46
CA ALA A 98 -2.67 4.22 -11.79
C ALA A 98 -3.85 4.64 -12.67
N LEU A 99 -4.96 3.88 -12.63
CA LEU A 99 -6.17 4.23 -13.36
C LEU A 99 -6.83 5.51 -12.84
N ARG A 100 -6.83 5.73 -11.51
CA ARG A 100 -7.38 6.94 -10.87
C ARG A 100 -6.55 8.19 -11.20
N LEU A 101 -5.23 8.03 -11.32
CA LEU A 101 -4.32 9.11 -11.73
C LEU A 101 -4.54 9.52 -13.19
N GLY A 102 -4.94 8.58 -14.05
CA GLY A 102 -5.18 8.87 -15.45
C GLY A 102 -3.94 9.48 -16.12
N ARG A 103 -4.06 10.70 -16.64
CA ARG A 103 -2.93 11.42 -17.25
C ARG A 103 -1.98 12.08 -16.24
N ASP A 104 -2.41 12.22 -14.99
CA ASP A 104 -1.68 12.98 -13.97
C ASP A 104 -0.67 12.11 -13.21
N GLY A 105 -0.48 10.85 -13.60
CA GLY A 105 0.57 10.01 -13.05
C GLY A 105 0.70 8.63 -13.68
N ARG A 106 1.82 7.95 -13.39
CA ARG A 106 2.17 6.64 -13.92
C ARG A 106 3.04 5.86 -12.94
N ILE A 107 2.90 4.53 -12.97
CA ILE A 107 3.85 3.62 -12.30
C ILE A 107 5.09 3.50 -13.20
N VAL A 108 6.27 3.66 -12.61
CA VAL A 108 7.58 3.56 -13.27
C VAL A 108 8.25 2.23 -12.95
N SER A 109 8.12 1.76 -11.72
CA SER A 109 8.71 0.51 -11.24
C SER A 109 7.77 -0.20 -10.26
N PRO A 110 7.70 -1.54 -10.24
CA PRO A 110 8.38 -2.46 -11.16
C PRO A 110 7.73 -2.47 -12.55
N ALA A 111 8.53 -2.75 -13.59
CA ALA A 111 8.09 -2.68 -14.98
C ALA A 111 6.85 -3.55 -15.27
N GLY A 112 6.79 -4.77 -14.73
CA GLY A 112 5.63 -5.65 -14.91
C GLY A 112 4.33 -5.09 -14.34
N LEU A 113 4.40 -4.31 -13.25
CA LEU A 113 3.22 -3.62 -12.70
C LEU A 113 2.84 -2.42 -13.58
N ALA A 114 3.82 -1.66 -14.07
CA ALA A 114 3.59 -0.57 -15.00
C ALA A 114 2.88 -1.06 -16.28
N ASP A 115 3.33 -2.18 -16.84
CA ASP A 115 2.71 -2.79 -18.02
C ASP A 115 1.29 -3.30 -17.75
N SER A 116 1.07 -3.94 -16.61
CA SER A 116 -0.26 -4.36 -16.16
C SER A 116 -1.22 -3.18 -16.02
N ALA A 117 -0.76 -2.04 -15.48
CA ALA A 117 -1.56 -0.82 -15.37
C ALA A 117 -1.90 -0.22 -16.73
N ARG A 118 -0.94 -0.16 -17.66
CA ARG A 118 -1.18 0.30 -19.04
C ARG A 118 -2.19 -0.58 -19.76
N GLN A 119 -2.08 -1.90 -19.59
CA GLN A 119 -2.99 -2.85 -20.21
C GLN A 119 -4.42 -2.65 -19.69
N ALA A 120 -4.60 -2.53 -18.37
CA ALA A 120 -5.90 -2.26 -17.79
C ALA A 120 -6.51 -0.92 -18.25
N ALA A 121 -5.68 0.12 -18.46
CA ALA A 121 -6.15 1.40 -18.98
C ALA A 121 -6.66 1.29 -20.43
N ARG A 122 -5.97 0.51 -21.27
CA ARG A 122 -6.42 0.24 -22.65
C ARG A 122 -7.71 -0.56 -22.70
N GLU A 123 -7.82 -1.59 -21.86
CA GLU A 123 -9.05 -2.40 -21.75
C GLU A 123 -10.23 -1.56 -21.28
N ALA A 124 -10.02 -0.68 -20.30
CA ALA A 124 -11.04 0.25 -19.85
C ALA A 124 -11.48 1.20 -20.97
N LEU A 125 -10.54 1.76 -21.75
CA LEU A 125 -10.85 2.65 -22.87
C LEU A 125 -11.65 1.93 -23.97
N ALA A 126 -11.23 0.70 -24.35
CA ALA A 126 -11.92 -0.09 -25.37
C ALA A 126 -13.39 -0.41 -25.00
N ALA A 127 -13.72 -0.44 -23.71
CA ALA A 127 -15.08 -0.64 -23.24
C ALA A 127 -15.99 0.60 -23.39
N TYR A 128 -15.43 1.79 -23.67
CA TYR A 128 -16.22 3.00 -24.01
C TYR A 128 -16.48 3.13 -25.51
N ASP A 129 -15.66 2.47 -26.34
CA ASP A 129 -15.75 2.53 -27.80
C ASP A 129 -16.72 1.49 -28.39
N GLY A 130 -17.43 0.72 -27.54
CA GLY A 130 -18.43 -0.28 -27.92
C GLY A 130 -19.80 0.03 -27.34
#